data_AF-A0A7X8HAC4-F1
#
_entry.id   AF-A0A7X8HAC4-F1
#
_cell.length_a   1.000
_cell.length_b   1.000
_cell.length_c   1.000
_cell.angle_alpha   90.00
_cell.angle_beta   90.00
_cell.angle_gamma   90.00
#
_symmetry.space_group_name_H-M   'P 1'
#
loop_
_entity.id
_entity.type
_entity.pdbx_description
1 polymer ?
#
loop_
_entity_poly.entity_id
_entity_poly.type
_entity_poly.pdbx_seq_one_letter_code
_entity_poly.pdbx_strand_id
1 'polypeptide(L)'
;MNVIFRKFLTGLLLLCLLIITGGYLLVRFFEIPLFFNDIITLTASFSAIGVISGIIFTTGLKKGPEARTMYLMVASTLKLLLEMVLALLWFLIVKKTYLASVILFFVLYLAISLYSMFFILNTLKSKPL
;
A
#
# COMPACT_ATOMS: atom_id res chain seq x y z
N MET A 1 -21.11 2.85 2.44
CA MET A 1 -19.64 2.96 2.15
C MET A 1 -19.41 4.22 1.31
N ASN A 2 -18.55 5.15 1.74
CA ASN A 2 -18.35 6.45 1.04
C ASN A 2 -17.92 6.23 -0.42
N VAL A 3 -18.46 7.01 -1.37
CA VAL A 3 -18.08 6.96 -2.80
C VAL A 3 -16.57 7.15 -3.01
N ILE A 4 -15.97 8.03 -2.21
CA ILE A 4 -14.51 8.29 -2.18
C ILE A 4 -13.75 7.01 -1.77
N PHE A 5 -14.19 6.33 -0.72
CA PHE A 5 -13.56 5.09 -0.26
C PHE A 5 -13.69 3.97 -1.28
N ARG A 6 -14.84 3.87 -1.97
CA ARG A 6 -15.02 2.87 -3.04
C ARG A 6 -14.04 3.11 -4.19
N LYS A 7 -13.84 4.37 -4.62
CA LYS A 7 -12.85 4.72 -5.65
C LYS A 7 -11.43 4.36 -5.23
N PHE A 8 -11.07 4.63 -3.97
CA PHE A 8 -9.78 4.22 -3.41
C PHE A 8 -9.59 2.70 -3.45
N LEU A 9 -10.59 1.96 -2.97
CA LEU A 9 -10.51 0.50 -2.93
C LEU A 9 -10.40 -0.11 -4.33
N THR A 10 -11.16 0.40 -5.30
CA THR A 10 -11.09 -0.09 -6.69
C THR A 10 -9.74 0.19 -7.33
N GLY A 11 -9.13 1.36 -7.07
CA GLY A 11 -7.81 1.67 -7.61
C GLY A 11 -6.69 0.86 -6.95
N LEU A 12 -6.79 0.63 -5.64
CA LEU A 12 -5.87 -0.25 -4.91
C LEU A 12 -5.94 -1.70 -5.42
N LEU A 13 -7.14 -2.22 -5.67
CA LEU A 13 -7.32 -3.56 -6.25
C LEU A 13 -6.74 -3.68 -7.66
N LEU A 14 -6.98 -2.67 -8.51
CA LEU A 14 -6.38 -2.62 -9.85
C LEU A 14 -4.84 -2.60 -9.78
N LEU A 15 -4.27 -1.81 -8.86
CA LEU A 15 -2.83 -1.77 -8.64
C LEU A 15 -2.30 -3.15 -8.18
N CYS A 16 -2.98 -3.82 -7.26
CA CYS A 16 -2.60 -5.16 -6.80
C CYS A 16 -2.63 -6.18 -7.94
N LEU A 17 -3.68 -6.16 -8.77
CA LEU A 17 -3.77 -7.02 -9.96
C LEU A 17 -2.62 -6.76 -10.94
N LEU A 18 -2.28 -5.49 -11.18
CA LEU A 18 -1.17 -5.11 -12.07
C LEU A 18 0.18 -5.61 -11.51
N ILE A 19 0.40 -5.52 -10.20
CA ILE A 19 1.63 -6.01 -9.56
C ILE A 19 1.71 -7.54 -9.60
N ILE A 20 0.61 -8.25 -9.32
CA ILE A 20 0.60 -9.72 -9.37
C ILE A 20 0.83 -10.22 -10.79
N THR A 21 0.16 -9.62 -11.78
CA THR A 21 0.35 -9.98 -13.19
C THR A 21 1.75 -9.66 -13.68
N GLY A 22 2.28 -8.47 -13.36
CA GLY A 22 3.66 -8.09 -13.68
C GLY A 22 4.70 -8.99 -13.02
N GLY A 23 4.51 -9.31 -11.73
CA GLY A 23 5.37 -10.24 -10.99
C GLY A 23 5.34 -11.65 -11.57
N TYR A 24 4.16 -12.15 -11.96
CA TYR A 24 4.02 -13.45 -12.61
C TYR A 24 4.76 -13.51 -13.95
N LEU A 25 4.63 -12.46 -14.78
CA LEU A 25 5.34 -12.38 -16.06
C LEU A 25 6.86 -12.34 -15.85
N LEU A 26 7.34 -11.55 -14.89
CA LEU A 26 8.77 -11.46 -14.58
C LEU A 26 9.37 -12.80 -14.14
N VAL A 27 8.69 -13.54 -13.26
CA VAL A 27 9.15 -14.88 -12.84
C VAL A 27 9.16 -15.84 -14.02
N ARG A 28 8.14 -15.78 -14.90
CA ARG A 28 8.03 -16.69 -16.05
C ARG A 28 9.05 -16.42 -17.15
N PHE A 29 9.41 -15.17 -17.40
CA PHE A 29 10.30 -14.79 -18.51
C PHE A 29 11.77 -14.63 -18.12
N PHE A 30 12.07 -14.24 -16.88
CA PHE A 30 13.43 -13.91 -16.43
C PHE A 30 14.01 -14.89 -15.39
N GLU A 31 13.30 -16.00 -15.09
CA GLU A 31 13.72 -17.02 -14.11
C GLU A 31 14.21 -16.45 -12.77
N ILE A 32 13.61 -15.34 -12.34
CA ILE A 32 14.00 -14.67 -11.09
C ILE A 32 13.67 -15.62 -9.93
N PRO A 33 14.57 -15.79 -8.94
CA PRO A 33 14.36 -16.64 -7.77
C PRO A 33 13.34 -16.01 -6.80
N LEU A 34 12.11 -15.84 -7.27
CA LEU A 34 10.96 -15.30 -6.56
C LEU A 34 9.88 -16.37 -6.53
N PHE A 35 9.45 -16.75 -5.34
CA PHE A 35 8.31 -17.64 -5.19
C PHE A 35 7.03 -16.84 -5.42
N PHE A 36 6.12 -17.38 -6.22
CA PHE A 36 4.81 -16.76 -6.47
C PHE A 36 4.03 -16.50 -5.16
N ASN A 37 4.18 -17.39 -4.18
CA ASN A 37 3.60 -17.23 -2.85
C ASN A 37 4.13 -15.98 -2.12
N ASP A 38 5.41 -15.63 -2.33
CA ASP A 38 6.02 -14.45 -1.70
C ASP A 38 5.41 -13.17 -2.30
N ILE A 39 5.16 -13.15 -3.61
CA ILE A 39 4.47 -12.05 -4.32
C ILE A 39 3.05 -11.87 -3.79
N ILE A 40 2.27 -12.94 -3.70
CA ILE A 40 0.90 -12.86 -3.19
C ILE A 40 0.87 -12.39 -1.74
N THR A 41 1.72 -12.97 -0.89
CA THR A 41 1.72 -12.67 0.55
C THR A 41 2.08 -11.22 0.79
N LEU A 42 3.18 -10.73 0.20
CA LEU A 42 3.57 -9.32 0.33
C LEU A 42 2.52 -8.37 -0.25
N THR A 43 1.97 -8.68 -1.42
CA THR A 43 0.93 -7.84 -2.04
C THR A 43 -0.32 -7.76 -1.15
N ALA A 44 -0.75 -8.88 -0.57
CA ALA A 44 -1.88 -8.93 0.35
C ALA A 44 -1.60 -8.13 1.63
N SER A 45 -0.40 -8.27 2.22
CA SER A 45 -0.02 -7.53 3.43
C SER A 45 0.01 -6.02 3.20
N PHE A 46 0.68 -5.55 2.15
CA PHE A 46 0.71 -4.12 1.84
C PHE A 46 -0.67 -3.58 1.47
N SER A 47 -1.49 -4.37 0.76
CA SER A 47 -2.87 -4.02 0.45
C SER A 47 -3.69 -3.84 1.73
N ALA A 48 -3.59 -4.75 2.70
CA ALA A 48 -4.26 -4.64 3.99
C ALA A 48 -3.86 -3.36 4.74
N ILE A 49 -2.56 -3.04 4.79
CA ILE A 49 -2.05 -1.80 5.39
C ILE A 49 -2.63 -0.57 4.66
N GLY A 50 -2.66 -0.60 3.32
CA GLY A 50 -3.25 0.45 2.50
C GLY A 50 -4.74 0.67 2.77
N VAL A 51 -5.51 -0.42 2.94
CA VAL A 51 -6.93 -0.36 3.29
C VAL A 51 -7.12 0.28 4.67
N ILE A 52 -6.34 -0.15 5.69
CA ILE A 52 -6.40 0.42 7.04
C ILE A 52 -6.13 1.93 6.99
N SER A 53 -5.06 2.34 6.30
CA SER A 53 -4.72 3.76 6.11
C SER A 53 -5.85 4.54 5.41
N GLY A 54 -6.44 3.96 4.35
CA GLY A 54 -7.56 4.55 3.63
C GLY A 54 -8.83 4.70 4.47
N ILE A 55 -9.11 3.76 5.38
CA ILE A 55 -10.23 3.86 6.33
C ILE A 55 -10.02 5.04 7.28
N ILE A 56 -8.82 5.18 7.85
CA ILE A 56 -8.48 6.27 8.77
C ILE A 56 -8.60 7.62 8.05
N PHE A 57 -8.03 7.72 6.84
CA PHE A 57 -8.09 8.94 6.03
C PHE A 57 -9.54 9.34 5.70
N THR A 58 -10.34 8.40 5.20
CA THR A 58 -11.73 8.70 4.83
C THR A 58 -12.65 8.98 6.02
N THR A 59 -12.29 8.48 7.20
CA THR A 59 -12.94 8.85 8.47
C THR A 59 -12.58 10.28 8.86
N GLY A 60 -11.31 10.65 8.74
CA GLY A 60 -10.83 12.02 8.97
C GLY A 60 -11.45 13.06 8.04
N LEU A 61 -11.71 12.70 6.77
CA LEU A 61 -12.36 13.59 5.79
C LEU A 61 -13.76 14.05 6.18
N LYS A 62 -14.48 13.28 7.02
CA LYS A 62 -15.83 13.63 7.51
C LYS A 62 -15.81 14.60 8.69
N LYS A 63 -14.65 14.79 9.33
CA LYS A 63 -14.48 15.67 10.47
C LYS A 63 -14.12 17.10 10.00
N GLY A 64 -14.11 18.04 10.95
CA GLY A 64 -13.71 19.42 10.70
C GLY A 64 -12.28 19.55 10.15
N PRO A 65 -11.90 20.73 9.64
CA PRO A 65 -10.63 20.93 8.94
C PRO A 65 -9.39 20.68 9.80
N GLU A 66 -9.42 21.05 11.08
CA GLU A 66 -8.34 20.74 12.05
C GLU A 66 -8.20 19.24 12.33
N ALA A 67 -9.32 18.54 12.46
CA ALA A 67 -9.29 17.09 12.64
C ALA A 67 -8.76 16.40 11.37
N ARG A 68 -9.10 16.90 10.17
CA ARG A 68 -8.68 16.29 8.90
C ARG A 68 -7.16 16.19 8.77
N THR A 69 -6.39 17.22 9.17
CA THR A 69 -4.92 17.18 9.15
C THR A 69 -4.35 16.18 10.15
N MET A 70 -4.93 16.12 11.36
CA MET A 70 -4.53 15.14 12.37
C MET A 70 -4.75 13.69 11.89
N TYR A 71 -5.92 13.38 11.32
CA TYR A 71 -6.20 12.06 10.77
C TYR A 71 -5.32 11.72 9.56
N LEU A 72 -4.90 12.71 8.75
CA LEU A 72 -3.95 12.53 7.66
C LEU A 72 -2.58 12.09 8.20
N MET A 73 -2.09 12.81 9.22
CA MET A 73 -0.83 12.50 9.88
C MET A 73 -0.88 11.10 10.50
N VAL A 74 -1.94 10.77 11.24
CA VAL A 74 -2.13 9.45 11.83
C VAL A 74 -2.19 8.35 10.77
N ALA A 75 -2.94 8.54 9.68
CA ALA A 75 -3.05 7.56 8.60
C ALA A 75 -1.70 7.29 7.92
N SER A 76 -0.87 8.32 7.76
CA SER A 76 0.45 8.23 7.12
C SER A 76 1.49 7.61 8.06
N THR A 77 1.53 8.06 9.31
CA THR A 77 2.45 7.54 10.33
C THR A 77 2.15 6.08 10.66
N LEU A 78 0.86 5.71 10.84
CA LEU A 78 0.50 4.33 11.12
C LEU A 78 0.80 3.41 9.94
N LYS A 79 0.54 3.88 8.71
CA LYS A 79 0.92 3.15 7.50
C LYS A 79 2.42 2.87 7.49
N LEU A 80 3.24 3.89 7.67
CA LEU A 80 4.70 3.76 7.65
C LEU A 80 5.19 2.83 8.75
N LEU A 81 4.64 2.95 9.97
CA LEU A 81 4.97 2.06 11.09
C LEU A 81 4.64 0.59 10.76
N LEU A 82 3.45 0.34 10.21
CA LEU A 82 3.04 -1.02 9.81
C LEU A 82 3.90 -1.58 8.67
N GLU A 83 4.30 -0.76 7.71
CA GLU A 83 5.22 -1.16 6.63
C GLU A 83 6.62 -1.47 7.18
N MET A 84 7.12 -0.71 8.16
CA MET A 84 8.37 -1.02 8.84
C MET A 84 8.27 -2.33 9.63
N VAL A 85 7.18 -2.54 10.38
CA VAL A 85 6.94 -3.81 11.08
C VAL A 85 6.88 -4.96 10.07
N LEU A 86 6.19 -4.79 8.95
CA LEU A 86 6.15 -5.80 7.88
C LEU A 86 7.54 -6.09 7.32
N ALA A 87 8.38 -5.07 7.11
CA ALA A 87 9.78 -5.24 6.71
C ALA A 87 10.55 -6.08 7.73
N LEU A 88 10.43 -5.76 9.02
CA LEU A 88 11.09 -6.53 10.08
C LEU A 88 10.62 -7.99 10.09
N LEU A 89 9.30 -8.23 10.02
CA LEU A 89 8.74 -9.58 9.98
C LEU A 89 9.28 -10.34 8.75
N TRP A 90 9.27 -9.71 7.57
CA TRP A 90 9.67 -10.36 6.32
C TRP A 90 11.16 -10.68 6.26
N PHE A 91 12.02 -9.73 6.63
CA PHE A 91 13.48 -9.89 6.49
C PHE A 91 14.14 -10.57 7.69
N LEU A 92 13.67 -10.31 8.93
CA LEU A 92 14.29 -10.92 10.11
C LEU A 92 13.65 -12.27 10.50
N ILE A 93 12.32 -12.41 10.42
CA ILE A 93 11.65 -13.64 10.89
C ILE A 93 11.60 -14.68 9.77
N VAL A 94 11.08 -14.31 8.60
CA VAL A 94 10.98 -15.25 7.46
C VAL A 94 12.36 -15.50 6.81
N LYS A 95 13.36 -14.66 7.13
CA LYS A 95 14.74 -14.73 6.62
C LYS A 95 14.83 -14.75 5.08
N LYS A 96 13.85 -14.13 4.41
CA LYS A 96 13.76 -14.03 2.95
C LYS A 96 14.64 -12.87 2.45
N THR A 97 15.95 -13.02 2.62
CA THR A 97 16.95 -11.96 2.34
C THR A 97 17.50 -11.97 0.91
N TYR A 98 16.93 -12.78 0.02
CA TYR A 98 17.35 -12.79 -1.39
C TYR A 98 17.04 -11.43 -2.03
N LEU A 99 17.95 -10.97 -2.90
CA LEU A 99 17.93 -9.64 -3.49
C LEU A 99 16.58 -9.33 -4.18
N ALA A 100 16.00 -10.32 -4.86
CA ALA A 100 14.69 -10.17 -5.51
C ALA A 100 13.53 -9.93 -4.52
N SER A 101 13.58 -10.46 -3.29
CA SER A 101 12.56 -10.21 -2.24
C SER A 101 12.64 -8.79 -1.76
N VAL A 102 13.87 -8.31 -1.56
CA VAL A 102 14.14 -6.94 -1.14
C VAL A 102 13.63 -5.96 -2.19
N ILE A 103 13.95 -6.19 -3.47
CA ILE A 103 13.45 -5.37 -4.59
C ILE A 103 11.92 -5.39 -4.61
N LEU A 104 11.30 -6.58 -4.54
CA LEU A 104 9.85 -6.71 -4.58
C LEU A 104 9.17 -5.93 -3.44
N PHE A 105 9.72 -6.01 -2.23
CA PHE A 105 9.24 -5.25 -1.08
C PHE A 105 9.28 -3.73 -1.35
N PHE A 106 10.40 -3.24 -1.86
CA PHE A 106 10.56 -1.82 -2.20
C PHE A 106 9.61 -1.37 -3.31
N VAL A 107 9.41 -2.20 -4.35
CA VAL A 107 8.45 -1.89 -5.43
C VAL A 107 7.02 -1.81 -4.89
N LEU A 108 6.61 -2.77 -4.06
CA LEU A 108 5.29 -2.77 -3.43
C LEU A 108 5.08 -1.56 -2.52
N TYR A 109 6.06 -1.30 -1.64
CA TYR A 109 6.06 -0.12 -0.77
C TYR A 109 5.89 1.17 -1.57
N LEU A 110 6.70 1.35 -2.62
CA LEU A 110 6.68 2.57 -3.42
C LEU A 110 5.38 2.70 -4.20
N ALA A 111 4.92 1.64 -4.88
CA ALA A 111 3.70 1.68 -5.69
C ALA A 111 2.47 2.03 -4.84
N ILE A 112 2.31 1.40 -3.67
CA ILE A 112 1.16 1.62 -2.79
C ILE A 112 1.27 2.96 -2.06
N SER A 113 2.48 3.43 -1.76
CA SER A 113 2.71 4.77 -1.18
C SER A 113 2.44 5.89 -2.15
N LEU A 114 2.95 5.82 -3.38
CA LEU A 114 2.66 6.79 -4.42
C LEU A 114 1.16 6.84 -4.75
N TYR A 115 0.52 5.68 -4.88
CA TYR A 115 -0.92 5.60 -5.10
C TYR A 115 -1.71 6.29 -3.97
N SER A 116 -1.38 6.00 -2.71
CA SER A 116 -2.06 6.60 -1.56
C SER A 116 -1.87 8.11 -1.51
N MET A 117 -0.64 8.60 -1.67
CA MET A 117 -0.34 10.04 -1.71
C MET A 117 -1.10 10.74 -2.84
N PHE A 118 -1.09 10.17 -4.04
CA PHE A 118 -1.79 10.73 -5.19
C PHE A 118 -3.29 10.81 -4.96
N PHE A 119 -3.88 9.77 -4.37
CA PHE A 119 -5.29 9.75 -3.99
C PHE A 119 -5.64 10.83 -2.95
N ILE A 120 -4.81 10.96 -1.91
CA ILE A 120 -4.97 11.97 -0.86
C ILE A 120 -4.91 13.38 -1.47
N LEU A 121 -3.88 13.67 -2.26
CA LEU A 121 -3.69 14.98 -2.88
C LEU A 121 -4.85 15.36 -3.81
N ASN A 122 -5.31 14.42 -4.65
CA ASN A 122 -6.46 14.67 -5.52
C ASN A 122 -7.76 14.89 -4.72
N THR A 123 -7.92 14.20 -3.60
CA THR A 123 -9.09 14.38 -2.73
C THR A 123 -9.05 15.75 -2.05
N LEU A 124 -7.88 16.20 -1.57
CA LEU A 124 -7.72 17.51 -0.95
C LEU A 124 -7.85 18.66 -1.96
N LYS A 125 -7.41 18.50 -3.21
CA LYS A 125 -7.65 19.50 -4.27
C LYS A 125 -9.15 19.76 -4.51
N SER A 126 -9.98 18.72 -4.41
CA SER A 126 -11.44 18.84 -4.61
C SER A 126 -12.19 19.43 -3.41
N LYS A 127 -11.58 19.44 -2.22
CA LYS A 127 -12.11 20.00 -0.99
C LYS A 127 -10.97 20.65 -0.22
N PRO A 128 -10.68 21.95 -0.45
CA PRO A 128 -9.62 22.64 0.24
C PRO A 128 -9.80 22.56 1.76
N LEU A 129 -8.67 22.64 2.46
CA LEU A 129 -8.56 22.62 3.92
C LEU A 129 -9.39 23.71 4.55
#